data_AF-A0A3P1XNS1-F1
#
_entry.id   AF-A0A3P1XNS1-F1
#
_cell.length_a   1.000
_cell.length_b   1.000
_cell.length_c   1.000
_cell.angle_alpha   90.00
_cell.angle_beta   90.00
_cell.angle_gamma   90.00
#
_symmetry.space_group_name_H-M   'P 1'
#
loop_
_entity.id
_entity.type
_entity.pdbx_description
1 polymer ?
#
loop_
_entity_poly.entity_id
_entity_poly.type
_entity_poly.pdbx_seq_one_letter_code
_entity_poly.pdbx_strand_id
1 'polypeptide(L)'
;MTPENPTPKKRRSAYVSNEKALLNYDAIFTNVSTQPVIQNELAEYGYDDAKIAEGKTLADAARKAYNDNLRENAEVTAARKNFDQQAEQFLAAYAAHRKAAKVCFRRDPAVIKQLGIVGRDPDAFAPRLEEAENFYRIIALTPAIATPLAQFKITPETITQAQ
;
A
#
# COMPACT_ATOMS: atom_id res chain seq x y z
N MET A 1 -15.60 -19.49 55.52
CA MET A 1 -14.54 -18.91 54.66
C MET A 1 -13.85 -20.05 53.94
N THR A 2 -14.27 -20.35 52.72
CA THR A 2 -13.59 -21.30 51.82
C THR A 2 -12.51 -20.55 51.05
N PRO A 3 -11.27 -21.07 50.96
CA PRO A 3 -10.21 -20.40 50.22
C PRO A 3 -10.51 -20.45 48.73
N GLU A 4 -10.54 -19.28 48.12
CA GLU A 4 -10.72 -19.07 46.68
C GLU A 4 -9.43 -19.53 45.97
N ASN A 5 -9.53 -20.59 45.17
CA ASN A 5 -8.39 -21.14 44.43
C ASN A 5 -8.11 -20.24 43.21
N PRO A 6 -6.90 -19.65 43.06
CA PRO A 6 -6.65 -18.70 41.98
C PRO A 6 -6.69 -19.40 40.62
N THR A 7 -7.55 -18.89 39.73
CA THR A 7 -7.69 -19.34 38.34
C THR A 7 -6.33 -19.32 37.61
N PRO A 8 -6.00 -20.35 36.80
CA PRO A 8 -4.71 -20.44 36.14
C PRO A 8 -4.51 -19.29 35.13
N LYS A 9 -3.39 -18.57 35.26
CA LYS A 9 -3.00 -17.48 34.34
C LYS A 9 -2.87 -18.02 32.92
N LYS A 10 -3.58 -17.42 31.95
CA LYS A 10 -3.44 -17.71 30.52
C LYS A 10 -1.96 -17.59 30.08
N ARG A 11 -1.36 -18.68 29.60
CA ARG A 11 -0.02 -18.66 29.02
C ARG A 11 -0.02 -17.76 27.78
N ARG A 12 0.84 -16.73 27.75
CA ARG A 12 1.06 -15.94 26.53
C ARG A 12 1.59 -16.87 25.44
N SER A 13 1.01 -16.79 24.24
CA SER A 13 1.48 -17.53 23.07
C SER A 13 2.97 -17.24 22.84
N ALA A 14 3.78 -18.28 22.68
CA ALA A 14 5.23 -18.18 22.43
C ALA A 14 5.52 -17.83 20.97
N TYR A 15 4.86 -16.81 20.43
CA TYR A 15 5.12 -16.36 19.07
C TYR A 15 6.52 -15.74 19.01
N VAL A 16 7.35 -16.27 18.12
CA VAL A 16 8.67 -15.75 17.78
C VAL A 16 8.54 -15.06 16.44
N SER A 17 8.90 -13.79 16.35
CA SER A 17 8.87 -13.07 15.05
C SER A 17 9.89 -13.67 14.09
N ASN A 18 9.67 -13.47 12.78
CA ASN A 18 10.61 -13.93 11.76
C ASN A 18 12.02 -13.35 12.00
N GLU A 19 12.14 -12.09 12.46
CA GLU A 19 13.46 -11.53 12.78
C GLU A 19 14.14 -12.28 13.92
N LYS A 20 13.38 -12.58 14.97
CA LYS A 20 13.90 -13.28 16.14
C LYS A 20 14.26 -14.72 15.82
N ALA A 21 13.48 -15.40 14.97
CA ALA A 21 13.80 -16.75 14.51
C ALA A 21 15.08 -16.77 13.68
N LEU A 22 15.23 -15.85 12.73
CA LEU A 22 16.43 -15.76 11.89
C LEU A 22 17.67 -15.37 12.71
N LEU A 23 17.55 -14.45 13.68
CA LEU A 23 18.64 -14.11 14.60
C LEU A 23 19.10 -15.34 15.42
N ASN A 24 18.15 -16.15 15.88
CA ASN A 24 18.48 -17.38 16.60
C ASN A 24 19.22 -18.37 15.70
N TYR A 25 18.81 -18.52 14.43
CA TYR A 25 19.51 -19.38 13.47
C TYR A 25 20.95 -18.92 13.24
N ASP A 26 21.16 -17.62 13.02
CA ASP A 26 22.53 -17.07 12.86
C ASP A 26 23.40 -17.37 14.08
N ALA A 27 22.86 -17.22 15.29
CA ALA A 27 23.57 -17.54 16.52
C ALA A 27 23.91 -19.04 16.62
N ILE A 28 22.95 -19.92 16.28
CA ILE A 28 23.17 -21.37 16.27
C ILE A 28 24.28 -21.74 15.29
N PHE A 29 24.20 -21.31 14.02
CA PHE A 29 25.22 -21.66 13.03
C PHE A 29 26.58 -21.05 13.35
N THR A 30 26.63 -19.84 13.92
CA THR A 30 27.87 -19.23 14.41
C THR A 30 28.49 -20.07 15.52
N ASN A 31 27.71 -20.49 16.50
CA ASN A 31 28.20 -21.29 17.62
C ASN A 31 28.72 -22.65 17.15
N VAL A 32 27.98 -23.35 16.28
CA VAL A 32 28.39 -24.63 15.72
C VAL A 32 29.68 -24.49 14.89
N SER A 33 29.83 -23.39 14.15
CA SER A 33 31.02 -23.17 13.29
C SER A 33 32.26 -22.70 14.05
N THR A 34 32.11 -22.16 15.26
CA THR A 34 33.21 -21.56 16.04
C THR A 34 33.64 -22.40 17.24
N GLN A 35 32.80 -23.34 17.70
CA GLN A 35 33.04 -24.12 18.90
C GLN A 35 33.08 -25.62 18.57
N PRO A 36 34.29 -26.22 18.48
CA PRO A 36 34.46 -27.64 18.15
C PRO A 36 33.74 -28.60 19.12
N VAL A 37 33.59 -28.19 20.39
CA VAL A 37 32.87 -28.98 21.40
C VAL A 37 31.38 -29.13 21.03
N ILE A 38 30.74 -28.06 20.55
CA ILE A 38 29.34 -28.09 20.13
C ILE A 38 29.20 -28.93 18.85
N GLN A 39 30.12 -28.78 17.90
CA GLN A 39 30.11 -29.53 16.65
C GLN A 39 30.23 -31.05 16.92
N ASN A 40 31.14 -31.46 17.79
CA ASN A 40 31.33 -32.86 18.14
C ASN A 40 30.11 -33.46 18.84
N GLU A 41 29.53 -32.73 19.81
CA GLU A 41 28.31 -33.17 20.50
C GLU A 41 27.15 -33.34 19.51
N LEU A 42 26.94 -32.37 18.61
CA LEU A 42 25.88 -32.42 17.60
C LEU A 42 26.04 -33.59 16.61
N ALA A 43 27.28 -33.94 16.27
CA ALA A 43 27.57 -35.10 15.44
C ALA A 43 27.11 -36.42 16.10
N GLU A 44 27.18 -36.55 17.43
CA GLU A 44 26.67 -37.72 18.16
C GLU A 44 25.15 -37.87 18.04
N TYR A 45 24.43 -36.75 17.88
CA TYR A 45 22.98 -36.73 17.63
C TYR A 45 22.61 -36.83 16.14
N GLY A 46 23.58 -37.05 15.24
CA GLY A 46 23.35 -37.21 13.80
C GLY A 46 23.28 -35.90 13.01
N TYR A 47 23.70 -34.78 13.60
CA TYR A 47 23.91 -33.52 12.89
C TYR A 47 25.38 -33.41 12.47
N ASP A 48 25.76 -34.20 11.48
CA ASP A 48 27.07 -34.12 10.86
C ASP A 48 27.24 -32.82 10.03
N ASP A 49 28.45 -32.59 9.53
CA ASP A 49 28.78 -31.40 8.74
C ASP A 49 27.87 -31.25 7.51
N ALA A 50 27.42 -32.36 6.92
CA ALA A 50 26.51 -32.35 5.77
C ALA A 50 25.13 -31.83 6.17
N LYS A 51 24.58 -32.28 7.30
CA LYS A 51 23.31 -31.80 7.84
C LYS A 51 23.36 -30.35 8.30
N ILE A 52 24.49 -29.93 8.89
CA ILE A 52 24.71 -28.53 9.26
C ILE A 52 24.75 -27.65 8.01
N ALA A 53 25.43 -28.09 6.94
CA ALA A 53 25.48 -27.36 5.66
C ALA A 53 24.12 -27.27 4.98
N GLU A 54 23.32 -28.34 5.00
CA GLU A 54 21.93 -28.36 4.52
C GLU A 54 21.09 -27.32 5.27
N GLY A 55 21.13 -27.34 6.61
CA GLY A 55 20.41 -26.39 7.45
C GLY A 55 20.84 -24.94 7.24
N LYS A 56 22.14 -24.69 7.06
CA LYS A 56 22.67 -23.36 6.79
C LYS A 56 22.16 -22.82 5.46
N THR A 57 22.14 -23.65 4.42
CA THR A 57 21.60 -23.28 3.10
C THR A 57 20.14 -22.84 3.21
N LEU A 58 19.33 -23.56 4.02
CA LEU A 58 17.94 -23.20 4.28
C LEU A 58 17.81 -21.89 5.06
N ALA A 59 18.66 -21.67 6.06
CA ALA A 59 18.66 -20.44 6.86
C ALA A 59 19.06 -19.21 6.01
N ASP A 60 20.07 -19.35 5.15
CA ASP A 60 20.51 -18.31 4.22
C ASP A 60 19.40 -17.98 3.20
N ALA A 61 18.71 -19.00 2.67
CA ALA A 61 17.56 -18.81 1.80
C ALA A 61 16.40 -18.09 2.51
N ALA A 62 16.11 -18.45 3.76
CA ALA A 62 15.09 -17.79 4.58
C ALA A 62 15.45 -16.33 4.87
N ARG A 63 16.72 -16.05 5.19
CA ARG A 63 17.24 -14.69 5.38
C ARG A 63 17.08 -13.85 4.10
N LYS A 64 17.42 -14.42 2.95
CA LYS A 64 17.25 -13.76 1.65
C LYS A 64 15.78 -13.43 1.39
N ALA A 65 14.88 -14.40 1.53
CA ALA A 65 13.45 -14.20 1.31
C ALA A 65 12.86 -13.15 2.26
N TYR A 66 13.30 -13.11 3.52
CA TYR A 66 12.89 -12.09 4.48
C TYR A 66 13.33 -10.69 4.05
N ASN A 67 14.60 -10.53 3.64
CA ASN A 67 15.13 -9.26 3.18
C ASN A 67 14.45 -8.79 1.88
N ASP A 68 14.16 -9.71 0.96
CA ASP A 68 13.41 -9.43 -0.27
C ASP A 68 11.99 -8.92 0.07
N ASN A 69 11.30 -9.58 1.00
CA ASN A 69 9.97 -9.14 1.44
C ASN A 69 10.00 -7.74 2.09
N LEU A 70 11.01 -7.44 2.91
CA LEU A 70 11.16 -6.10 3.49
C LEU A 70 11.32 -5.03 2.41
N ARG A 71 12.14 -5.30 1.39
CA ARG A 71 12.35 -4.40 0.26
C ARG A 71 11.05 -4.21 -0.53
N GLU A 72 10.37 -5.31 -0.90
CA GLU A 72 9.11 -5.26 -1.64
C GLU A 72 8.02 -4.48 -0.87
N ASN A 73 7.91 -4.71 0.45
CA ASN A 73 6.97 -3.95 1.27
C ASN A 73 7.29 -2.44 1.28
N ALA A 74 8.57 -2.07 1.33
CA ALA A 74 8.98 -0.67 1.25
C ALA A 74 8.64 -0.06 -0.12
N GLU A 75 8.90 -0.78 -1.21
CA GLU A 75 8.56 -0.38 -2.58
C GLU A 75 7.04 -0.20 -2.75
N VAL A 76 6.23 -1.17 -2.29
CA VAL A 76 4.76 -1.11 -2.32
C VAL A 76 4.25 0.07 -1.51
N THR A 77 4.81 0.31 -0.32
CA THR A 77 4.41 1.43 0.54
C THR A 77 4.71 2.77 -0.13
N ALA A 78 5.90 2.91 -0.73
CA ALA A 78 6.28 4.12 -1.46
C ALA A 78 5.41 4.35 -2.70
N ALA A 79 5.19 3.30 -3.51
CA ALA A 79 4.36 3.38 -4.70
C ALA A 79 2.91 3.73 -4.36
N ARG A 80 2.37 3.11 -3.30
CA ARG A 80 1.02 3.40 -2.82
C ARG A 80 0.87 4.83 -2.34
N LYS A 81 1.84 5.33 -1.56
CA LYS A 81 1.84 6.73 -1.11
C LYS A 81 1.86 7.70 -2.28
N ASN A 82 2.70 7.45 -3.28
CA ASN A 82 2.77 8.29 -4.48
C ASN A 82 1.46 8.27 -5.27
N PHE A 83 0.85 7.09 -5.44
CA PHE A 83 -0.46 6.94 -6.07
C PHE A 83 -1.54 7.72 -5.32
N ASP A 84 -1.64 7.53 -4.00
CA ASP A 84 -2.65 8.19 -3.17
C ASP A 84 -2.51 9.72 -3.24
N GLN A 85 -1.29 10.24 -3.25
CA GLN A 85 -1.01 11.68 -3.39
C GLN A 85 -1.45 12.23 -4.75
N GLN A 86 -1.10 11.56 -5.85
CA GLN A 86 -1.48 12.00 -7.19
C GLN A 86 -3.00 11.91 -7.40
N ALA A 87 -3.60 10.82 -6.92
CA ALA A 87 -5.04 10.61 -6.95
C ALA A 87 -5.79 11.70 -6.17
N GLU A 88 -5.31 12.06 -4.98
CA GLU A 88 -5.89 13.14 -4.17
C GLU A 88 -5.77 14.49 -4.86
N GLN A 89 -4.61 14.80 -5.45
CA GLN A 89 -4.39 16.05 -6.20
C GLN A 89 -5.31 16.16 -7.42
N PHE A 90 -5.40 15.11 -8.24
CA PHE A 90 -6.29 15.07 -9.39
C PHE A 90 -7.75 15.25 -8.99
N LEU A 91 -8.21 14.51 -7.97
CA LEU A 91 -9.60 14.59 -7.50
C LEU A 91 -9.92 15.92 -6.80
N ALA A 92 -8.94 16.56 -6.15
CA ALA A 92 -9.10 17.89 -5.58
C ALA A 92 -9.26 18.95 -6.67
N ALA A 93 -8.44 18.89 -7.72
CA ALA A 93 -8.57 19.77 -8.89
C ALA A 93 -9.92 19.56 -9.57
N TYR A 94 -10.31 18.31 -9.81
CA TYR A 94 -11.63 17.96 -10.32
C TYR A 94 -12.76 18.53 -9.46
N ALA A 95 -12.71 18.39 -8.12
CA ALA A 95 -13.75 18.93 -7.24
C ALA A 95 -13.89 20.46 -7.35
N ALA A 96 -12.78 21.18 -7.53
CA ALA A 96 -12.79 22.62 -7.77
C ALA A 96 -13.41 22.95 -9.14
N HIS A 97 -12.97 22.26 -10.19
CA HIS A 97 -13.47 22.46 -11.56
C HIS A 97 -14.96 22.12 -11.68
N ARG A 98 -15.40 21.04 -11.04
CA ARG A 98 -16.82 20.62 -10.97
C ARG A 98 -17.69 21.71 -10.34
N LYS A 99 -17.23 22.33 -9.24
CA LYS A 99 -17.96 23.43 -8.59
C LYS A 99 -18.07 24.64 -9.51
N ALA A 100 -16.96 25.03 -10.15
CA ALA A 100 -16.95 26.13 -11.11
C ALA A 100 -17.86 25.86 -12.32
N ALA A 101 -17.84 24.65 -12.87
CA ALA A 101 -18.71 24.25 -13.98
C ALA A 101 -20.20 24.30 -13.61
N LYS A 102 -20.56 23.86 -12.39
CA LYS A 102 -21.94 23.99 -11.88
C LYS A 102 -22.40 25.45 -11.77
N VAL A 103 -21.50 26.35 -11.40
CA VAL A 103 -21.79 27.79 -11.33
C VAL A 103 -21.94 28.38 -12.73
N CYS A 104 -21.00 28.05 -13.63
CA CYS A 104 -20.99 28.49 -15.03
C CYS A 104 -22.28 28.09 -15.75
N PHE A 105 -22.72 26.84 -15.59
CA PHE A 105 -23.89 26.29 -16.27
C PHE A 105 -25.13 26.20 -15.37
N ARG A 106 -25.22 27.02 -14.31
CA ARG A 106 -26.36 26.97 -13.36
C ARG A 106 -27.73 27.16 -14.04
N ARG A 107 -27.76 27.88 -15.16
CA ARG A 107 -28.97 28.14 -15.98
C ARG A 107 -29.15 27.16 -17.13
N ASP A 108 -28.21 26.24 -17.33
CA ASP A 108 -28.23 25.25 -18.39
C ASP A 108 -28.11 23.82 -17.79
N PRO A 109 -29.22 23.24 -17.32
CA PRO A 109 -29.21 21.90 -16.74
C PRO A 109 -28.87 20.82 -17.77
N ALA A 110 -29.04 21.07 -19.07
CA ALA A 110 -28.68 20.12 -20.12
C ALA A 110 -27.16 19.94 -20.19
N VAL A 111 -26.40 21.04 -20.11
CA VAL A 111 -24.92 20.99 -20.06
C VAL A 111 -24.42 20.33 -18.78
N ILE A 112 -25.05 20.58 -17.62
CA ILE A 112 -24.71 19.89 -16.36
C ILE A 112 -24.92 18.37 -16.48
N LYS A 113 -26.01 17.95 -17.11
CA LYS A 113 -26.29 16.52 -17.37
C LYS A 113 -25.30 15.93 -18.37
N GLN A 114 -24.97 16.67 -19.43
CA GLN A 114 -23.97 16.26 -20.41
C GLN A 114 -22.60 16.07 -19.76
N LEU A 115 -22.17 16.97 -18.88
CA LEU A 115 -20.91 16.89 -18.13
C LEU A 115 -20.86 15.74 -17.10
N GLY A 116 -21.97 15.03 -16.85
CA GLY A 116 -22.02 13.94 -15.88
C GLY A 116 -22.02 14.38 -14.41
N ILE A 117 -22.06 15.69 -14.12
CA ILE A 117 -21.88 16.24 -12.78
C ILE A 117 -23.20 16.43 -12.02
N VAL A 118 -24.19 15.58 -12.28
CA VAL A 118 -25.53 15.67 -11.67
C VAL A 118 -25.46 15.23 -10.21
N GLY A 119 -26.12 15.98 -9.32
CA GLY A 119 -26.23 15.59 -7.91
C GLY A 119 -24.90 15.65 -7.14
N ARG A 120 -24.78 14.80 -6.13
CA ARG A 120 -23.64 14.75 -5.20
C ARG A 120 -22.47 13.98 -5.83
N ASP A 121 -21.25 14.41 -5.52
CA ASP A 121 -20.01 13.71 -5.88
C ASP A 121 -19.93 12.35 -5.15
N PRO A 122 -19.59 11.23 -5.82
CA PRO A 122 -19.46 9.94 -5.18
C PRO A 122 -18.40 9.93 -4.07
N ASP A 123 -18.71 9.29 -2.94
CA ASP A 123 -17.75 9.17 -1.84
C ASP A 123 -16.66 8.09 -2.13
N ALA A 124 -16.96 7.12 -3.01
CA ALA A 124 -16.04 6.04 -3.37
C ALA A 124 -15.09 6.45 -4.51
N PHE A 125 -13.83 5.98 -4.44
CA PHE A 125 -12.78 6.38 -5.39
C PHE A 125 -13.09 6.04 -6.85
N ALA A 126 -13.42 4.77 -7.16
CA ALA A 126 -13.64 4.31 -8.53
C ALA A 126 -14.73 5.11 -9.29
N PRO A 127 -15.96 5.27 -8.78
CA PRO A 127 -16.98 6.05 -9.49
C PRO A 127 -16.63 7.53 -9.57
N ARG A 128 -15.89 8.06 -8.59
CA ARG A 128 -15.43 9.45 -8.60
C ARG A 128 -14.37 9.72 -9.67
N LEU A 129 -13.44 8.78 -9.85
CA LEU A 129 -12.45 8.81 -10.92
C LEU A 129 -13.14 8.75 -12.29
N GLU A 130 -14.10 7.85 -12.47
CA GLU A 130 -14.87 7.73 -13.71
C GLU A 130 -15.67 9.01 -14.03
N GLU A 131 -16.30 9.65 -13.03
CA GLU A 131 -16.98 10.95 -13.23
C GLU A 131 -15.99 12.05 -13.64
N ALA A 132 -14.79 12.07 -13.04
CA ALA A 132 -13.74 13.03 -13.36
C ALA A 132 -13.17 12.86 -14.77
N GLU A 133 -12.87 11.63 -15.19
CA GLU A 133 -12.41 11.33 -16.55
C GLU A 133 -13.48 11.70 -17.59
N ASN A 134 -14.74 11.34 -17.34
CA ASN A 134 -15.84 11.70 -18.21
C ASN A 134 -16.02 13.22 -18.31
N PHE A 135 -15.93 13.94 -17.21
CA PHE A 135 -16.02 15.40 -17.17
C PHE A 135 -14.96 16.05 -18.07
N TYR A 136 -13.69 15.70 -17.91
CA TYR A 136 -12.62 16.29 -18.73
C TYR A 136 -12.68 15.85 -20.19
N ARG A 137 -13.05 14.59 -20.45
CA ARG A 137 -13.27 14.09 -21.82
C ARG A 137 -14.33 14.92 -22.56
N ILE A 138 -15.44 15.23 -21.91
CA ILE A 138 -16.55 15.97 -22.53
C ILE A 138 -16.17 17.43 -22.78
N ILE A 139 -15.42 18.05 -21.85
CA ILE A 139 -14.87 19.40 -22.04
C ILE A 139 -13.94 19.42 -23.26
N ALA A 140 -13.03 18.46 -23.38
CA ALA A 140 -12.08 18.38 -24.49
C ALA A 140 -12.78 18.17 -25.84
N LEU A 141 -13.84 17.37 -25.88
CA LEU A 141 -14.58 17.07 -27.11
C LEU A 141 -15.59 18.16 -27.51
N THR A 142 -15.97 19.05 -26.60
CA THR A 142 -17.06 20.01 -26.82
C THR A 142 -16.57 21.45 -26.63
N PRO A 143 -16.07 22.11 -27.69
CA PRO A 143 -15.57 23.50 -27.60
C PRO A 143 -16.61 24.48 -27.05
N ALA A 144 -17.90 24.29 -27.36
CA ALA A 144 -18.99 25.12 -26.84
C ALA A 144 -19.11 25.09 -25.31
N ILE A 145 -18.69 24.00 -24.66
CA ILE A 145 -18.64 23.87 -23.19
C ILE A 145 -17.30 24.37 -22.65
N ALA A 146 -16.20 24.17 -23.38
CA ALA A 146 -14.87 24.62 -22.97
C ALA A 146 -14.73 26.15 -22.93
N THR A 147 -15.29 26.88 -23.90
CA THR A 147 -15.12 28.34 -24.00
C THR A 147 -15.64 29.10 -22.76
N PRO A 148 -16.85 28.84 -22.24
CA PRO A 148 -17.32 29.46 -21.00
C PRO A 148 -16.47 29.10 -19.77
N LEU A 149 -15.95 27.87 -19.71
CA LEU A 149 -15.15 27.39 -18.59
C LEU A 149 -13.76 28.03 -18.51
N ALA A 150 -13.23 28.54 -19.63
CA ALA A 150 -11.98 29.31 -19.65
C ALA A 150 -12.05 30.56 -18.76
N GLN A 151 -13.22 31.18 -18.59
CA GLN A 151 -13.42 32.32 -17.68
C GLN A 151 -13.21 31.93 -16.20
N PHE A 152 -13.39 30.65 -15.88
CA PHE A 152 -13.17 30.08 -14.56
C PHE A 152 -11.76 29.49 -14.40
N LYS A 153 -10.84 29.83 -15.31
CA LYS A 153 -9.46 29.30 -15.37
C LYS A 153 -9.40 27.79 -15.58
N ILE A 154 -10.44 27.19 -16.16
CA ILE A 154 -10.43 25.80 -16.59
C ILE A 154 -10.04 25.81 -18.07
N THR A 155 -8.73 25.76 -18.31
CA THR A 155 -8.13 25.73 -19.65
C THR A 155 -7.52 24.36 -19.93
N PRO A 156 -7.22 24.04 -21.21
CA PRO A 156 -6.51 22.81 -21.54
C PRO A 156 -5.20 22.65 -20.75
N GLU A 157 -4.46 23.73 -20.47
CA GLU A 157 -3.24 23.63 -19.66
C GLU A 157 -3.53 23.21 -18.22
N THR A 158 -4.57 23.77 -17.59
CA THR A 158 -4.95 23.40 -16.21
C THR A 158 -5.54 22.00 -16.09
N ILE A 159 -6.15 21.49 -17.17
CA ILE A 159 -6.66 20.11 -17.23
C ILE A 159 -5.50 19.13 -17.34
N THR A 160 -4.53 19.40 -18.21
CA THR A 160 -3.33 18.57 -18.37
C THR A 160 -2.43 18.62 -17.13
N GLN A 161 -2.42 19.72 -16.37
CA GLN A 161 -1.71 19.79 -15.08
C GLN A 161 -2.43 19.07 -13.94
N ALA A 162 -3.74 18.88 -14.06
CA ALA A 162 -4.52 18.17 -13.07
C ALA A 162 -4.37 16.65 -13.23
N GLN A 163 -4.26 16.16 -14.48
CA GLN A 163 -4.09 14.77 -14.90
C GLN A 163 -2.66 14.26 -14.73
#